data_AF-A0A0F9NE81-F1
#
_entry.id   AF-A0A0F9NE81-F1
#
_cell.length_a   1.000
_cell.length_b   1.000
_cell.length_c   1.000
_cell.angle_alpha   90.00
_cell.angle_beta   90.00
_cell.angle_gamma   90.00
#
_symmetry.space_group_name_H-M   'P 1'
#
loop_
_entity.id
_entity.type
_entity.pdbx_description
1 polymer ?
#
loop_
_entity_poly.entity_id
_entity_poly.type
_entity_poly.pdbx_seq_one_letter_code
_entity_poly.pdbx_strand_id
1 'polypeptide(L)'
;MRIARVFPRRTRATPSDDLAFIGEPGLYPPEVDRVQISVSFTWDIPEAERLALAWQSVAPTEVGGPALKTPAGEFMPGQYLRHGYTITSRGCPLKCWFCPVWKAEPQTIELPIKDGWLIQDDNFLACSEKHVRAVFAMLKRQPRKKGKSQVQFTGGLEPAFLKDWHVDLLADLKPAQIFSAYDTPDDLEPLIVAGKNYRPPGSNSVTKLFAATFSSVMSGRFQCLTKPERR
;
A
#
# COMPACT_ATOMS: atom_id res chain seq x y z
N MET A 1 -1.84 18.64 -18.48
CA MET A 1 -3.03 17.77 -18.60
C MET A 1 -3.72 17.70 -17.25
N ARG A 2 -4.99 18.11 -17.17
CA ARG A 2 -5.85 18.07 -15.98
C ARG A 2 -6.60 16.75 -15.95
N ILE A 3 -6.43 15.96 -14.89
CA ILE A 3 -7.05 14.65 -14.75
C ILE A 3 -7.94 14.64 -13.51
N ALA A 4 -9.24 14.39 -13.71
CA ALA A 4 -10.14 14.07 -12.59
C ALA A 4 -9.89 12.62 -12.16
N ARG A 5 -9.48 12.42 -10.92
CA ARG A 5 -9.28 11.10 -10.32
C ARG A 5 -10.49 10.75 -9.48
N VAL A 6 -11.23 9.76 -9.93
CA VAL A 6 -12.50 9.36 -9.32
C VAL A 6 -12.31 8.07 -8.56
N PHE A 7 -12.85 8.01 -7.35
CA PHE A 7 -12.77 6.84 -6.48
C PHE A 7 -14.18 6.36 -6.12
N PRO A 8 -14.47 5.04 -6.20
CA PRO A 8 -15.75 4.49 -5.76
C PRO A 8 -16.07 4.76 -4.29
N ARG A 9 -15.05 4.96 -3.45
CA ARG A 9 -15.22 5.33 -2.04
C ARG A 9 -14.06 6.12 -1.46
N ARG A 10 -14.35 6.82 -0.36
CA ARG A 10 -13.34 7.49 0.46
C ARG A 10 -12.61 6.49 1.36
N THR A 11 -11.28 6.57 1.38
CA THR A 11 -10.41 5.88 2.33
C THR A 11 -9.44 6.88 2.97
N ARG A 12 -8.60 6.42 3.89
CA ARG A 12 -7.49 7.23 4.43
C ARG A 12 -6.43 7.57 3.38
N ALA A 13 -6.31 6.72 2.36
CA ALA A 13 -5.36 6.88 1.27
C ALA A 13 -5.91 7.75 0.13
N THR A 14 -7.21 8.08 0.11
CA THR A 14 -7.77 8.95 -0.92
C THR A 14 -7.10 10.34 -0.85
N PRO A 15 -6.57 10.85 -1.98
CA PRO A 15 -6.07 12.22 -2.08
C PRO A 15 -7.11 13.25 -1.64
N SER A 16 -6.64 14.44 -1.28
CA SER A 16 -7.49 15.51 -0.74
C SER A 16 -7.43 16.79 -1.54
N ASP A 17 -6.86 16.73 -2.75
CA ASP A 17 -6.80 17.87 -3.67
C ASP A 17 -8.10 17.97 -4.50
N ASP A 18 -8.27 19.11 -5.17
CA ASP A 18 -9.52 19.49 -5.84
C ASP A 18 -9.88 18.63 -7.05
N LEU A 19 -8.92 17.86 -7.58
CA LEU A 19 -9.13 16.96 -8.71
C LEU A 19 -9.33 15.50 -8.27
N ALA A 20 -9.55 15.25 -6.98
CA ALA A 20 -9.89 13.95 -6.42
C ALA A 20 -11.36 13.88 -6.00
N PHE A 21 -12.15 13.05 -6.69
CA PHE A 21 -13.59 12.95 -6.53
C PHE A 21 -14.00 11.60 -5.94
N ILE A 22 -15.10 11.60 -5.20
CA ILE A 22 -15.73 10.39 -4.70
C ILE A 22 -17.18 10.41 -5.16
N GLY A 23 -17.58 9.38 -5.91
CA GLY A 23 -18.91 9.30 -6.49
C GLY A 23 -19.05 10.05 -7.82
N GLU A 24 -20.28 10.45 -8.12
CA GLU A 24 -20.70 11.08 -9.37
C GLU A 24 -20.11 12.50 -9.56
N PRO A 25 -20.08 13.02 -10.81
CA PRO A 25 -19.80 14.42 -11.03
C PRO A 25 -20.85 15.29 -10.33
N GLY A 26 -20.40 16.41 -9.74
CA GLY A 26 -21.31 17.42 -9.19
C GLY A 26 -22.07 18.16 -10.29
N LEU A 27 -22.98 19.06 -9.89
CA LEU A 27 -23.78 19.87 -10.82
C LEU A 27 -22.92 20.72 -11.77
N TYR A 28 -21.74 21.14 -11.31
CA TYR A 28 -20.76 21.90 -12.09
C TYR A 28 -19.41 21.16 -12.04
N PRO A 29 -19.22 20.13 -12.89
CA PRO A 29 -17.97 19.38 -12.91
C PRO A 29 -16.82 20.27 -13.42
N PRO A 30 -15.59 20.07 -12.94
CA PRO A 30 -14.45 20.84 -13.42
C PRO A 30 -14.16 20.53 -14.89
N GLU A 31 -13.61 21.51 -15.61
CA GLU A 31 -13.03 21.25 -16.91
C GLU A 31 -11.74 20.42 -16.75
N VAL A 32 -11.76 19.20 -17.28
CA VAL A 32 -10.64 18.26 -17.24
C VAL A 32 -10.43 17.62 -18.61
N ASP A 33 -9.19 17.23 -18.90
CA ASP A 33 -8.86 16.62 -20.18
C ASP A 33 -9.27 15.14 -20.21
N ARG A 34 -9.23 14.47 -19.05
CA ARG A 34 -9.61 13.06 -18.86
C ARG A 34 -10.13 12.79 -17.45
N VAL A 35 -10.93 11.74 -17.33
CA VAL A 35 -11.34 11.14 -16.07
C VAL A 35 -10.71 9.76 -15.93
N GLN A 36 -10.15 9.48 -14.75
CA GLN A 36 -9.60 8.17 -14.43
C GLN A 36 -10.21 7.67 -13.14
N ILE A 37 -10.95 6.56 -13.24
CA ILE A 37 -11.56 5.89 -12.11
C ILE A 37 -10.57 4.85 -11.58
N SER A 38 -10.10 5.06 -10.36
CA SER A 38 -9.15 4.16 -9.70
C SER A 38 -9.87 3.23 -8.72
N VAL A 39 -9.93 1.95 -9.06
CA VAL A 39 -10.62 0.90 -8.29
C VAL A 39 -9.62 0.11 -7.46
N SER A 40 -9.63 0.33 -6.15
CA SER A 40 -8.74 -0.37 -5.21
C SER A 40 -9.26 -1.76 -4.82
N PHE A 41 -10.59 -1.96 -4.81
CA PHE A 41 -11.22 -3.16 -4.28
C PHE A 41 -12.11 -3.83 -5.33
N THR A 42 -12.05 -5.16 -5.44
CA THR A 42 -12.80 -5.91 -6.45
C THR A 42 -14.31 -5.81 -6.28
N TRP A 43 -14.81 -5.61 -5.06
CA TRP A 43 -16.24 -5.40 -4.80
C TRP A 43 -16.74 -4.00 -5.17
N ASP A 44 -15.83 -3.07 -5.50
CA ASP A 44 -16.18 -1.74 -6.00
C ASP A 44 -16.22 -1.65 -7.52
N ILE A 45 -15.92 -2.75 -8.22
CA ILE A 45 -15.98 -2.79 -9.69
C ILE A 45 -17.36 -2.37 -10.22
N PRO A 46 -18.51 -2.86 -9.69
CA PRO A 46 -19.82 -2.42 -10.18
C PRO A 46 -20.07 -0.92 -9.99
N GLU A 47 -19.58 -0.35 -8.89
CA GLU A 47 -19.69 1.09 -8.66
C GLU A 47 -18.78 1.87 -9.61
N ALA A 48 -17.58 1.36 -9.90
CA ALA A 48 -16.68 1.98 -10.86
C ALA A 48 -17.26 2.01 -12.28
N GLU A 49 -17.92 0.94 -12.72
CA GLU A 49 -18.62 0.88 -14.01
C GLU A 49 -19.76 1.91 -14.08
N ARG A 50 -20.56 2.01 -13.01
CA ARG A 50 -21.62 3.02 -12.89
C ARG A 50 -21.06 4.44 -12.94
N LEU A 51 -19.95 4.69 -12.25
CA LEU A 51 -19.27 5.98 -12.27
C LEU A 51 -18.67 6.30 -13.63
N ALA A 52 -18.16 5.30 -14.37
CA ALA A 52 -17.64 5.51 -15.72
C ALA A 52 -18.72 6.07 -16.65
N LEU A 53 -19.94 5.52 -16.57
CA LEU A 53 -21.09 6.02 -17.31
C LEU A 53 -21.51 7.44 -16.89
N ALA A 54 -21.42 7.76 -15.60
CA ALA A 54 -21.76 9.09 -15.10
C ALA A 54 -20.75 10.17 -15.53
N TRP A 55 -19.46 9.83 -15.54
CA TRP A 55 -18.36 10.75 -15.84
C TRP A 55 -18.05 10.89 -17.34
N GLN A 56 -18.52 9.98 -18.20
CA GLN A 56 -18.27 10.03 -19.64
C GLN A 56 -18.80 11.31 -20.32
N SER A 57 -19.81 11.96 -19.73
CA SER A 57 -20.36 13.23 -20.21
C SER A 57 -19.46 14.44 -19.92
N VAL A 58 -18.51 14.29 -19.00
CA VAL A 58 -17.57 15.35 -18.59
C VAL A 58 -16.31 15.31 -19.46
N ALA A 59 -15.69 14.13 -19.60
CA ALA A 59 -14.47 13.94 -20.38
C ALA A 59 -14.26 12.44 -20.69
N PRO A 60 -13.34 12.08 -21.62
CA PRO A 60 -12.96 10.69 -21.86
C PRO A 60 -12.59 9.98 -20.55
N THR A 61 -13.27 8.87 -20.28
CA THR A 61 -13.21 8.18 -18.98
C THR A 61 -12.58 6.80 -19.12
N GLU A 62 -11.57 6.52 -18.30
CA GLU A 62 -10.89 5.23 -18.21
C GLU A 62 -11.07 4.64 -16.81
N VAL A 63 -11.25 3.32 -16.72
CA VAL A 63 -11.33 2.60 -15.45
C VAL A 63 -10.07 1.74 -15.29
N GLY A 64 -9.41 1.85 -14.15
CA GLY A 64 -8.20 1.10 -13.84
C GLY A 64 -8.01 0.90 -12.35
N GLY A 65 -6.82 0.45 -11.97
CA GLY A 65 -6.41 0.31 -10.57
C GLY A 65 -6.21 -1.15 -10.13
N PRO A 66 -5.76 -1.35 -8.89
CA PRO A 66 -5.32 -2.67 -8.40
C PRO A 66 -6.38 -3.77 -8.52
N ALA A 67 -7.66 -3.44 -8.34
CA ALA A 67 -8.76 -4.41 -8.43
C ALA A 67 -8.90 -5.04 -9.83
N LEU A 68 -8.59 -4.25 -10.87
CA LEU A 68 -8.65 -4.68 -12.27
C LEU A 68 -7.35 -5.31 -12.76
N LYS A 69 -6.34 -5.43 -11.88
CA LYS A 69 -5.02 -6.00 -12.21
C LYS A 69 -4.35 -5.29 -13.38
N THR A 70 -4.68 -4.02 -13.59
CA THR A 70 -4.00 -3.19 -14.59
C THR A 70 -2.57 -2.96 -14.12
N PRO A 71 -1.54 -3.26 -14.94
CA PRO A 71 -0.16 -2.96 -14.62
C PRO A 71 -0.03 -1.50 -14.24
N ALA A 72 0.61 -1.24 -13.12
CA ALA A 72 0.66 0.11 -12.60
C ALA A 72 2.01 0.72 -12.96
N GLY A 73 1.98 1.88 -13.64
CA GLY A 73 3.18 2.56 -14.11
C GLY A 73 3.99 3.23 -13.00
N GLU A 74 4.68 4.31 -13.34
CA GLU A 74 5.43 5.12 -12.37
C GLU A 74 4.54 5.55 -11.20
N PHE A 75 5.13 5.53 -10.00
CA PHE A 75 4.48 6.08 -8.81
C PHE A 75 4.69 7.59 -8.70
N MET A 76 3.57 8.31 -8.68
CA MET A 76 3.52 9.77 -8.51
C MET A 76 2.87 10.12 -7.16
N PRO A 77 3.61 10.69 -6.19
CA PRO A 77 3.08 11.06 -4.88
C PRO A 77 1.91 12.03 -5.00
N GLY A 78 0.82 11.78 -4.27
CA GLY A 78 -0.37 12.63 -4.31
C GLY A 78 -1.34 12.34 -5.45
N GLN A 79 -0.94 11.58 -6.48
CA GLN A 79 -1.79 11.31 -7.63
C GLN A 79 -2.95 10.38 -7.23
N TYR A 80 -2.74 9.08 -7.05
CA TYR A 80 -3.83 8.18 -6.63
C TYR A 80 -3.81 7.84 -5.14
N LEU A 81 -2.73 8.20 -4.46
CA LEU A 81 -2.58 8.04 -3.02
C LEU A 81 -2.28 9.41 -2.40
N ARG A 82 -2.86 9.66 -1.24
CA ARG A 82 -2.63 10.87 -0.44
C ARG A 82 -1.14 11.09 -0.19
N HIS A 83 -0.72 12.34 -0.10
CA HIS A 83 0.63 12.66 0.34
C HIS A 83 0.99 12.00 1.68
N GLY A 84 2.23 11.55 1.77
CA GLY A 84 2.74 10.71 2.85
C GLY A 84 2.76 9.22 2.51
N TYR A 85 1.94 8.75 1.57
CA TYR A 85 2.08 7.40 1.00
C TYR A 85 3.21 7.35 -0.03
N THR A 86 3.93 6.23 -0.06
CA THR A 86 4.97 5.96 -1.06
C THR A 86 4.94 4.50 -1.52
N ILE A 87 5.21 4.30 -2.81
CA ILE A 87 5.46 2.99 -3.42
C ILE A 87 6.87 3.07 -4.00
N THR A 88 7.79 2.28 -3.46
CA THR A 88 9.19 2.24 -3.85
C THR A 88 9.53 1.04 -4.72
N SER A 89 8.67 0.02 -4.71
CA SER A 89 8.73 -1.14 -5.56
C SER A 89 7.33 -1.70 -5.82
N ARG A 90 7.22 -2.51 -6.86
CA ARG A 90 5.99 -3.24 -7.23
C ARG A 90 6.29 -4.70 -7.50
N GLY A 91 5.26 -5.54 -7.41
CA GLY A 91 5.36 -6.95 -7.73
C GLY A 91 6.02 -7.77 -6.63
N CYS A 92 5.76 -9.07 -6.67
CA CYS A 92 6.25 -10.01 -5.67
C CYS A 92 6.58 -11.34 -6.34
N PRO A 93 7.78 -11.91 -6.09
CA PRO A 93 8.17 -13.21 -6.64
C PRO A 93 7.46 -14.39 -5.96
N LEU A 94 6.83 -14.17 -4.81
CA LEU A 94 6.09 -15.23 -4.11
C LEU A 94 4.77 -15.52 -4.80
N LYS A 95 4.56 -16.81 -5.09
CA LYS A 95 3.36 -17.32 -5.76
C LYS A 95 2.30 -17.77 -4.75
N CYS A 96 2.01 -16.93 -3.77
CA CYS A 96 1.01 -17.23 -2.75
C CYS A 96 -0.34 -17.55 -3.42
N TRP A 97 -1.02 -18.61 -2.96
CA TRP A 97 -2.21 -19.15 -3.60
C TRP A 97 -3.39 -18.15 -3.62
N PHE A 98 -3.47 -17.28 -2.62
CA PHE A 98 -4.52 -16.27 -2.46
C PHE A 98 -4.19 -14.93 -3.15
N CYS A 99 -2.90 -14.65 -3.39
CA CYS A 99 -2.45 -13.31 -3.80
C CYS A 99 -2.49 -13.15 -5.33
N PRO A 100 -3.12 -12.09 -5.87
CA PRO A 100 -3.13 -11.85 -7.31
C PRO A 100 -1.89 -11.11 -7.84
N VAL A 101 -1.05 -10.54 -6.96
CA VAL A 101 0.08 -9.68 -7.34
C VAL A 101 1.02 -10.40 -8.31
N TRP A 102 1.49 -11.59 -7.98
CA TRP A 102 2.43 -12.33 -8.82
C TRP A 102 1.88 -12.70 -10.21
N LYS A 103 0.55 -12.66 -10.40
CA LYS A 103 -0.07 -12.87 -11.71
C LYS A 103 -0.01 -11.62 -12.58
N ALA A 104 -0.07 -10.44 -11.98
CA ALA A 104 0.03 -9.16 -12.68
C ALA A 104 1.49 -8.73 -12.83
N GLU A 105 2.28 -8.86 -11.76
CA GLU A 105 3.66 -8.40 -11.62
C GLU A 105 4.49 -9.51 -10.91
N PRO A 106 4.92 -10.56 -11.65
CA PRO A 106 5.56 -11.75 -11.10
C PRO A 106 6.99 -11.53 -10.56
N GLN A 107 7.59 -10.38 -10.85
CA GLN A 107 8.93 -10.02 -10.42
C GLN A 107 8.86 -8.74 -9.62
N THR A 108 9.74 -8.59 -8.64
CA THR A 108 9.90 -7.31 -7.94
C THR A 108 10.59 -6.32 -8.87
N ILE A 109 9.94 -5.18 -9.08
CA ILE A 109 10.41 -4.06 -9.88
C ILE A 109 10.66 -2.90 -8.93
N GLU A 110 11.92 -2.47 -8.84
CA GLU A 110 12.31 -1.29 -8.08
C GLU A 110 11.95 -0.01 -8.85
N LEU A 111 11.26 0.91 -8.17
CA LEU A 111 10.85 2.20 -8.73
C LEU A 111 11.78 3.33 -8.27
N PRO A 112 11.79 4.49 -8.95
CA PRO A 112 12.41 5.68 -8.42
C PRO A 112 11.84 6.04 -7.04
N ILE A 113 12.72 6.16 -6.04
CA ILE A 113 12.32 6.44 -4.65
C ILE A 113 11.78 7.87 -4.57
N LYS A 114 10.50 8.01 -4.23
CA LYS A 114 9.85 9.28 -3.93
C LYS A 114 9.58 9.38 -2.42
N ASP A 115 9.64 10.59 -1.88
CA ASP A 115 9.48 10.82 -0.44
C ASP A 115 8.07 10.44 0.06
N GLY A 116 8.04 9.83 1.25
CA GLY A 116 6.84 9.45 1.97
C GLY A 116 7.18 8.60 3.19
N TRP A 117 6.21 8.36 4.06
CA TRP A 117 6.39 7.62 5.32
C TRP A 117 5.40 6.47 5.49
N LEU A 118 4.45 6.26 4.58
CA LEU A 118 3.55 5.10 4.56
C LEU A 118 3.90 4.24 3.34
N ILE A 119 4.67 3.17 3.55
CA ILE A 119 5.18 2.29 2.49
C ILE A 119 4.07 1.32 2.07
N GLN A 120 3.77 1.26 0.77
CA GLN A 120 2.69 0.46 0.17
C GLN A 120 3.17 -0.54 -0.88
N ASP A 121 4.43 -0.95 -0.82
CA ASP A 121 5.01 -1.95 -1.71
C ASP A 121 4.33 -3.31 -1.53
N ASP A 122 4.21 -4.08 -2.61
CA ASP A 122 3.61 -5.43 -2.54
C ASP A 122 4.47 -6.39 -1.71
N ASN A 123 5.79 -6.28 -1.81
CA ASN A 123 6.74 -6.93 -0.93
C ASN A 123 8.07 -6.16 -0.88
N PHE A 124 8.22 -5.29 0.10
CA PHE A 124 9.40 -4.42 0.21
C PHE A 124 10.71 -5.21 0.43
N LEU A 125 10.65 -6.33 1.17
CA LEU A 125 11.85 -7.13 1.49
C LEU A 125 12.37 -7.97 0.31
N ALA A 126 11.60 -8.06 -0.78
CA ALA A 126 12.05 -8.71 -2.01
C ALA A 126 12.99 -7.83 -2.85
N CYS A 127 13.15 -6.55 -2.52
CA CYS A 127 14.05 -5.64 -3.22
C CYS A 127 15.54 -5.96 -2.98
N SER A 128 16.41 -5.41 -3.83
CA SER A 128 17.85 -5.47 -3.61
C SER A 128 18.26 -4.72 -2.34
N GLU A 129 19.37 -5.17 -1.72
CA GLU A 129 19.90 -4.49 -0.53
C GLU A 129 20.20 -3.00 -0.78
N LYS A 130 20.75 -2.68 -1.96
CA LYS A 130 21.02 -1.30 -2.37
C LYS A 130 19.76 -0.44 -2.30
N HIS A 131 18.65 -0.95 -2.85
CA HIS A 131 17.38 -0.25 -2.86
C HIS A 131 16.78 -0.13 -1.47
N VAL A 132 16.74 -1.22 -0.70
CA VAL A 132 16.24 -1.22 0.68
C VAL A 132 16.97 -0.16 1.50
N ARG A 133 18.32 -0.15 1.47
CA ARG A 133 19.12 0.86 2.20
C ARG A 133 18.81 2.29 1.74
N ALA A 134 18.62 2.53 0.45
CA ALA A 134 18.26 3.84 -0.07
C ALA A 134 16.86 4.29 0.39
N VAL A 135 15.89 3.36 0.45
CA VAL A 135 14.56 3.63 1.02
C VAL A 135 14.67 3.94 2.50
N PHE A 136 15.43 3.18 3.29
CA PHE A 136 15.66 3.48 4.71
C PHE A 136 16.33 4.86 4.91
N ALA A 137 17.28 5.24 4.05
CA ALA A 137 17.86 6.58 4.08
C ALA A 137 16.81 7.67 3.79
N MET A 138 15.86 7.41 2.90
CA MET A 138 14.69 8.26 2.68
C MET A 138 13.76 8.32 3.88
N LEU A 139 13.49 7.20 4.53
CA LEU A 139 12.58 7.14 5.66
C LEU A 139 13.14 7.88 6.90
N LYS A 140 14.47 7.83 7.11
CA LYS A 140 15.12 8.52 8.23
C LYS A 140 14.99 10.05 8.18
N ARG A 141 14.92 10.64 6.98
CA ARG A 141 14.77 12.09 6.80
C ARG A 141 13.31 12.56 6.87
N GLN A 142 12.34 11.66 6.92
CA GLN A 142 10.93 12.04 6.92
C GLN A 142 10.53 12.77 8.22
N PRO A 143 9.51 13.65 8.16
CA PRO A 143 9.05 14.40 9.32
C PRO A 143 8.68 13.49 10.51
N ARG A 144 9.01 13.95 11.71
CA ARG A 144 8.66 13.29 12.97
C ARG A 144 7.52 14.05 13.65
N LYS A 145 6.50 13.33 14.11
CA LYS A 145 5.38 13.92 14.84
C LYS A 145 5.60 13.79 16.34
N LYS A 146 5.69 14.93 17.04
CA LYS A 146 5.98 14.98 18.48
C LYS A 146 7.23 14.15 18.85
N GLY A 147 8.29 14.29 18.06
CA GLY A 147 9.55 13.54 18.23
C GLY A 147 9.48 12.05 17.87
N LYS A 148 8.34 11.51 17.45
CA LYS A 148 8.17 10.10 17.08
C LYS A 148 8.18 9.90 15.57
N SER A 149 8.73 8.78 15.12
CA SER A 149 8.67 8.37 13.72
C SER A 149 7.20 8.29 13.28
N GLN A 150 6.93 8.70 12.05
CA GLN A 150 5.62 8.50 11.40
C GLN A 150 5.64 7.31 10.44
N VAL A 151 6.81 6.67 10.28
CA VAL A 151 7.01 5.64 9.28
C VAL A 151 6.16 4.42 9.59
N GLN A 152 5.42 3.94 8.60
CA GLN A 152 4.65 2.71 8.70
C GLN A 152 4.90 1.87 7.46
N PHE A 153 5.18 0.59 7.70
CA PHE A 153 5.20 -0.42 6.64
C PHE A 153 3.82 -1.04 6.60
N THR A 154 2.96 -0.51 5.72
CA THR A 154 1.55 -0.90 5.58
C THR A 154 1.30 -1.81 4.37
N GLY A 155 2.26 -1.89 3.45
CA GLY A 155 2.36 -2.91 2.41
C GLY A 155 2.94 -4.24 2.91
N GLY A 156 3.31 -5.11 1.97
CA GLY A 156 3.83 -6.43 2.29
C GLY A 156 5.24 -6.38 2.87
N LEU A 157 5.39 -6.89 4.09
CA LEU A 157 6.67 -7.37 4.62
C LEU A 157 6.55 -8.87 4.81
N GLU A 158 7.29 -9.61 4.01
CA GLU A 158 7.31 -11.05 4.02
C GLU A 158 8.38 -11.57 4.99
N PRO A 159 8.01 -12.26 6.08
CA PRO A 159 8.97 -12.79 7.04
C PRO A 159 10.04 -13.69 6.41
N ALA A 160 9.70 -14.45 5.37
CA ALA A 160 10.65 -15.34 4.70
C ALA A 160 11.84 -14.61 4.03
N PHE A 161 11.71 -13.32 3.70
CA PHE A 161 12.79 -12.49 3.18
C PHE A 161 13.50 -11.65 4.24
N LEU A 162 13.05 -11.72 5.50
CA LEU A 162 13.67 -10.97 6.57
C LEU A 162 15.08 -11.51 6.86
N LYS A 163 16.01 -10.59 7.06
CA LYS A 163 17.43 -10.86 7.32
C LYS A 163 17.85 -10.02 8.52
N ASP A 164 18.90 -10.41 9.22
CA ASP A 164 19.33 -9.71 10.43
C ASP A 164 19.61 -8.22 10.20
N TRP A 165 20.25 -7.88 9.08
CA TRP A 165 20.52 -6.48 8.74
C TRP A 165 19.25 -5.66 8.43
N HIS A 166 18.14 -6.30 8.03
CA HIS A 166 16.84 -5.62 7.94
C HIS A 166 16.34 -5.24 9.33
N VAL A 167 16.52 -6.14 10.32
CA VAL A 167 16.12 -5.90 11.71
C VAL A 167 16.90 -4.73 12.30
N ASP A 168 18.20 -4.63 12.04
CA ASP A 168 19.01 -3.50 12.48
C ASP A 168 18.51 -2.17 11.90
N LEU A 169 18.17 -2.14 10.60
CA LEU A 169 17.61 -0.96 9.95
C LEU A 169 16.25 -0.56 10.56
N LEU A 170 15.39 -1.53 10.83
CA LEU A 170 14.10 -1.30 11.48
C LEU A 170 14.27 -0.79 12.91
N ALA A 171 15.19 -1.36 13.68
CA ALA A 171 15.49 -1.00 15.06
C ALA A 171 16.03 0.44 15.17
N ASP A 172 16.86 0.86 14.22
CA ASP A 172 17.35 2.24 14.14
C ASP A 172 16.23 3.22 13.71
N LEU A 173 15.45 2.85 12.67
CA LEU A 173 14.38 3.70 12.13
C LEU A 173 13.23 3.91 13.12
N LYS A 174 12.94 2.92 13.97
CA LYS A 174 11.84 2.91 14.96
C LYS A 174 10.50 3.28 14.33
N PRO A 175 10.02 2.54 13.32
CA PRO A 175 8.76 2.83 12.65
C PRO A 175 7.60 2.82 13.67
N ALA A 176 6.59 3.63 13.39
CA ALA A 176 5.37 3.69 14.19
C ALA A 176 4.56 2.38 14.10
N GLN A 177 4.63 1.69 12.97
CA GLN A 177 3.90 0.45 12.73
C GLN A 177 4.57 -0.41 11.66
N ILE A 178 4.52 -1.72 11.86
CA ILE A 178 4.95 -2.74 10.91
C ILE A 178 3.81 -3.74 10.79
N PHE A 179 3.34 -3.98 9.57
CA PHE A 179 2.51 -5.14 9.24
C PHE A 179 3.38 -6.18 8.54
N SER A 180 3.15 -7.45 8.83
CA SER A 180 3.90 -8.56 8.26
C SER A 180 2.95 -9.70 7.96
N ALA A 181 3.25 -10.48 6.92
CA ALA A 181 2.45 -11.65 6.56
C ALA A 181 2.46 -12.69 7.69
N TYR A 182 1.30 -13.28 7.95
CA TYR A 182 1.09 -14.41 8.86
C TYR A 182 -0.11 -15.20 8.35
N ASP A 183 0.08 -15.84 7.20
CA ASP A 183 -0.99 -16.51 6.47
C ASP A 183 -1.05 -18.01 6.79
N THR A 184 0.07 -18.60 7.21
CA THR A 184 0.20 -20.01 7.61
C THR A 184 0.95 -20.14 8.95
N PRO A 185 0.79 -21.25 9.69
CA PRO A 185 1.50 -21.46 10.95
C PRO A 185 3.04 -21.39 10.82
N ASP A 186 3.59 -21.75 9.65
CA ASP A 186 5.03 -21.74 9.40
C ASP A 186 5.63 -20.32 9.38
N ASP A 187 4.79 -19.29 9.20
CA ASP A 187 5.20 -17.88 9.27
C ASP A 187 5.53 -17.42 10.71
N LEU A 188 5.15 -18.21 11.72
CA LEU A 188 5.28 -17.83 13.14
C LEU A 188 6.74 -17.73 13.60
N GLU A 189 7.56 -18.72 13.26
CA GLU A 189 8.93 -18.78 13.75
C GLU A 189 9.79 -17.62 13.20
N PRO A 190 9.76 -17.29 11.89
CA PRO A 190 10.39 -16.08 11.37
C PRO A 190 9.96 -14.80 12.09
N LEU A 191 8.65 -14.65 12.41
CA LEU A 191 8.13 -13.50 13.14
C LEU A 191 8.63 -13.45 14.59
N ILE A 192 8.75 -14.59 15.27
CA ILE A 192 9.29 -14.68 16.63
C ILE A 192 10.77 -14.29 16.64
N VAL A 193 11.56 -14.82 15.70
CA VAL A 193 12.99 -14.49 15.57
C VAL A 193 13.17 -12.99 15.30
N ALA A 194 12.40 -12.46 14.35
CA ALA A 194 12.36 -11.02 14.06
C ALA A 194 12.02 -10.18 15.29
N GLY A 195 11.02 -10.61 16.07
CA GLY A 195 10.57 -9.94 17.28
C GLY A 195 11.60 -9.98 18.40
N LYS A 196 12.33 -11.09 18.58
CA LYS A 196 13.42 -11.23 19.56
C LYS A 196 14.59 -10.31 19.26
N ASN A 197 14.95 -10.18 17.99
CA ASN A 197 16.05 -9.32 17.55
C ASN A 197 15.68 -7.83 17.58
N TYR A 198 14.38 -7.50 17.60
CA TYR A 198 13.91 -6.12 17.76
C TYR A 198 13.65 -5.77 19.22
N ARG A 199 14.58 -5.05 19.87
CA ARG A 199 14.38 -4.48 21.20
C ARG A 199 14.25 -2.95 21.12
N PRO A 200 13.04 -2.37 21.22
CA PRO A 200 12.91 -0.93 21.25
C PRO A 200 13.55 -0.40 22.55
N PRO A 201 14.34 0.69 22.50
CA PRO A 201 14.98 1.23 23.70
C PRO A 201 13.92 1.70 24.70
N GLY A 202 13.99 1.18 25.94
CA GLY A 202 13.06 1.47 27.04
C GLY A 202 11.96 0.44 27.29
N SER A 203 11.94 -0.70 26.59
CA SER A 203 10.99 -1.80 26.83
C SER A 203 11.63 -3.01 27.53
N ASN A 204 11.02 -3.46 28.63
CA ASN A 204 11.33 -4.74 29.28
C ASN A 204 10.55 -5.92 28.67
N SER A 205 9.74 -5.69 27.64
CA SER A 205 8.96 -6.73 26.95
C SER A 205 9.28 -6.79 25.46
N VAL A 206 9.39 -8.02 24.94
CA VAL A 206 9.76 -8.37 23.55
C VAL A 206 8.61 -8.09 22.56
N THR A 207 7.45 -7.67 23.03
CA THR A 207 6.20 -7.83 22.28
C THR A 207 5.50 -6.49 22.10
N LYS A 208 5.80 -5.79 21.01
CA LYS A 208 4.92 -4.73 20.46
C LYS A 208 5.27 -4.27 19.04
N LEU A 209 6.02 -5.06 18.26
CA LEU A 209 6.41 -4.63 16.90
C LEU A 209 5.50 -5.18 15.81
N PHE A 210 5.17 -6.46 15.88
CA PHE A 210 4.23 -7.06 14.94
C PHE A 210 2.83 -6.90 15.50
N ALA A 211 2.05 -5.99 14.92
CA ALA A 211 0.62 -6.21 14.90
C ALA A 211 0.42 -7.38 13.94
N ALA A 212 0.43 -8.61 14.46
CA ALA A 212 -0.10 -9.74 13.72
C ALA A 212 -1.57 -9.43 13.50
N THR A 213 -1.90 -8.94 12.31
CA THR A 213 -3.30 -8.77 11.91
C THR A 213 -3.89 -10.15 11.72
N PHE A 214 -4.47 -10.69 12.80
CA PHE A 214 -5.67 -11.50 12.65
C PHE A 214 -6.82 -10.57 12.22
N SER A 215 -6.83 -10.21 10.94
CA SER A 215 -7.86 -9.41 10.26
C SER A 215 -7.34 -9.12 8.85
N SER A 216 -7.77 -9.79 7.79
CA SER A 216 -9.17 -9.83 7.38
C SER A 216 -9.43 -10.95 6.35
N VAL A 217 -9.78 -12.14 6.84
CA VAL A 217 -10.87 -12.90 6.21
C VAL A 217 -12.22 -12.44 6.80
N MET A 218 -12.23 -11.53 7.80
CA MET A 218 -13.44 -10.99 8.42
C MET A 218 -13.51 -9.46 8.68
N SER A 219 -12.63 -8.58 8.17
CA SER A 219 -12.73 -7.13 8.48
C SER A 219 -12.30 -6.09 7.42
N GLY A 220 -12.26 -6.46 6.15
CA GLY A 220 -12.22 -5.57 4.98
C GLY A 220 -11.08 -4.54 4.92
N ARG A 221 -9.82 -4.90 5.20
CA ARG A 221 -8.68 -3.99 4.98
C ARG A 221 -7.53 -4.63 4.22
N PHE A 222 -7.31 -4.10 3.01
CA PHE A 222 -6.15 -4.26 2.14
C PHE A 222 -5.72 -5.69 1.79
N GLN A 223 -6.54 -6.29 0.92
CA GLN A 223 -6.14 -7.21 -0.14
C GLN A 223 -7.25 -7.06 -1.22
N CYS A 224 -7.02 -7.50 -2.45
CA CYS A 224 -8.10 -7.74 -3.40
C CYS A 224 -9.04 -8.83 -2.85
N LEU A 225 -9.90 -8.48 -1.88
CA LEU A 225 -10.82 -9.40 -1.22
C LEU A 225 -12.07 -9.56 -2.09
N THR A 226 -12.29 -10.68 -2.73
CA THR A 226 -13.68 -11.01 -3.11
C THR A 226 -14.57 -10.93 -1.87
N LYS A 227 -15.78 -10.36 -2.01
CA LYS A 227 -16.74 -10.09 -0.94
C LYS A 227 -16.93 -11.33 -0.05
N PRO A 228 -16.97 -11.22 1.30
CA PRO A 228 -17.38 -12.35 2.13
C PRO A 228 -18.86 -12.64 1.87
N GLU A 229 -19.18 -13.88 1.50
CA GLU A 229 -20.56 -14.37 1.50
C GLU A 229 -21.11 -14.28 2.92
N ARG A 230 -22.23 -13.56 3.07
CA ARG A 230 -22.98 -13.54 4.32
C ARG A 230 -23.56 -14.94 4.51
N ARG A 231 -23.08 -15.67 5.52
CA ARG A 231 -23.90 -16.65 6.22
C ARG A 231 -24.73 -15.94 7.28
#